data_AF-A0A6J1VHE7-F1
#
_entry.id   AF-A0A6J1VHE7-F1
#
_cell.length_a   1.000
_cell.length_b   1.000
_cell.length_c   1.000
_cell.angle_alpha   90.00
_cell.angle_beta   90.00
_cell.angle_gamma   90.00
#
_symmetry.space_group_name_H-M   'P 1'
#
loop_
_entity.id
_entity.type
_entity.pdbx_description
1 polymer ?
#
loop_
_entity_poly.entity_id
_entity_poly.type
_entity_poly.pdbx_seq_one_letter_code
_entity_poly.pdbx_strand_id
1 'polypeptide(L)'
;MEKVREEMRLGFASLPDPWAWLLDVLDCSTDWGGPGLLTHIVRELQSWIKSHARDQPSGLKLEELQARLLTCLARCHASLLQPLISIYQLHTADYHRLLAFVNQLCQQGKFKEAAILSIKLKLQPDLEFEKVCVPLLLQDKMEVIEAYVEGSLELQQSLLQLLDSWSIPGFQIKDLARQYRALPGKWPEKVNCRAMNKVAFRLLQKYSLDPVLCPHILNQRHLGTLKYLLHKRFVEKSMTQENWSDHIQSIIKDNQWLQEQLVQLLVRYAGLEVAAQWARHYRLLGDSLPPGLAARMDEPAIPER
;
A
#
# COMPACT_ATOMS: atom_id res chain seq x y z
N MET A 1 3.61 39.50 -15.86
CA MET A 1 2.79 38.56 -15.08
C MET A 1 1.68 39.25 -14.28
N GLU A 2 1.90 40.41 -13.66
CA GLU A 2 0.83 41.13 -12.94
C GLU A 2 -0.28 41.67 -13.85
N LYS A 3 0.06 42.31 -14.98
CA LYS A 3 -0.95 42.79 -15.95
C LYS A 3 -1.91 41.69 -16.44
N VAL A 4 -1.38 40.50 -16.74
CA VAL A 4 -2.17 39.33 -17.17
C VAL A 4 -3.12 38.86 -16.08
N ARG A 5 -2.73 38.95 -14.79
CA ARG A 5 -3.61 38.60 -13.67
C ARG A 5 -4.72 39.64 -13.46
N GLU A 6 -4.41 40.91 -13.64
CA GLU A 6 -5.39 42.00 -13.61
C GLU A 6 -6.46 41.80 -14.69
N GLU A 7 -6.03 41.54 -15.94
CA GLU A 7 -6.91 41.28 -17.07
C GLU A 7 -7.76 40.02 -16.88
N MET A 8 -7.20 38.95 -16.32
CA MET A 8 -7.96 37.75 -15.95
C MET A 8 -9.04 38.05 -14.92
N ARG A 9 -8.74 38.85 -13.89
CA ARG A 9 -9.71 39.22 -12.84
C ARG A 9 -10.83 40.11 -13.38
N LEU A 10 -10.50 41.05 -14.27
CA LEU A 10 -11.49 41.87 -14.97
C LEU A 10 -12.37 41.00 -15.87
N GLY A 11 -11.78 40.02 -16.57
CA GLY A 11 -12.49 39.00 -17.33
C GLY A 11 -13.47 38.21 -16.46
N PHE A 12 -13.02 37.71 -15.30
CA PHE A 12 -13.88 36.96 -14.38
C PHE A 12 -15.05 37.79 -13.85
N ALA A 13 -14.82 39.07 -13.53
CA ALA A 13 -15.88 39.98 -13.07
C ALA A 13 -16.92 40.31 -14.17
N SER A 14 -16.55 40.19 -15.45
CA SER A 14 -17.46 40.40 -16.58
C SER A 14 -18.32 39.19 -16.93
N LEU A 15 -18.01 38.01 -16.37
CA LEU A 15 -18.74 36.78 -16.66
C LEU A 15 -20.06 36.72 -15.87
N PRO A 16 -21.16 36.27 -16.51
CA PRO A 16 -22.45 36.11 -15.83
C PRO A 16 -22.42 34.97 -14.79
N ASP A 17 -21.64 33.92 -15.06
CA ASP A 17 -21.41 32.82 -14.11
C ASP A 17 -19.97 32.30 -14.22
N PRO A 18 -19.04 32.81 -13.40
CA PRO A 18 -17.65 32.35 -13.37
C PRO A 18 -17.48 30.87 -13.02
N TRP A 19 -18.41 30.27 -12.27
CA TRP A 19 -18.34 28.88 -11.82
C TRP A 19 -18.79 27.91 -12.91
N ALA A 20 -19.87 28.24 -13.63
CA ALA A 20 -20.31 27.46 -14.78
C ALA A 20 -19.31 27.57 -15.93
N TRP A 21 -18.81 28.78 -16.20
CA TRP A 21 -17.79 29.02 -17.23
C TRP A 21 -16.54 28.15 -17.01
N LEU A 22 -16.08 28.01 -15.77
CA LEU A 22 -14.93 27.15 -15.49
C LEU A 22 -15.20 25.68 -15.84
N LEU A 23 -16.41 25.17 -15.59
CA LEU A 23 -16.77 23.81 -15.98
C LEU A 23 -16.82 23.68 -17.51
N ASP A 24 -17.36 24.66 -18.21
CA ASP A 24 -17.42 24.66 -19.68
C ASP A 24 -15.99 24.67 -20.29
N VAL A 25 -15.06 25.40 -19.68
CA VAL A 25 -13.64 25.38 -20.05
C VAL A 25 -13.01 24.01 -19.77
N LEU A 26 -13.33 23.37 -18.65
CA LEU A 26 -12.84 22.03 -18.31
C LEU A 26 -13.39 20.98 -19.28
N ASP A 27 -14.67 21.06 -19.65
CA ASP A 27 -15.33 20.17 -20.61
C ASP A 27 -14.69 20.24 -22.00
N CYS A 28 -14.43 21.46 -22.48
CA CYS A 28 -13.76 21.73 -23.76
C CYS A 28 -12.27 21.39 -23.76
N SER A 29 -11.65 21.19 -22.58
CA SER A 29 -10.22 20.94 -22.47
C SER A 29 -9.90 19.45 -22.67
N THR A 30 -9.88 18.99 -23.92
CA THR A 30 -9.26 17.69 -24.28
C THR A 30 -7.77 17.81 -24.53
N ASP A 31 -7.30 18.95 -25.06
CA ASP A 31 -5.97 19.07 -25.69
C ASP A 31 -5.18 20.34 -25.33
N TRP A 32 -5.36 20.90 -24.13
CA TRP A 32 -4.43 21.95 -23.68
C TRP A 32 -3.12 21.28 -23.29
N GLY A 33 -2.17 21.30 -24.22
CA GLY A 33 -0.82 20.76 -24.11
C GLY A 33 -0.06 21.33 -22.91
N GLY A 34 -0.31 20.77 -21.74
CA GLY A 34 0.43 20.99 -20.51
C GLY A 34 -0.43 21.48 -19.34
N PRO A 35 -0.14 21.01 -18.11
CA PRO A 35 -0.85 21.40 -16.89
C PRO A 35 -0.67 22.88 -16.51
N GLY A 36 0.10 23.68 -17.25
CA GLY A 36 0.47 25.06 -16.87
C GLY A 36 -0.70 26.05 -16.88
N LEU A 37 -1.23 26.37 -18.06
CA LEU A 37 -2.17 27.49 -18.22
C LEU A 37 -3.50 27.28 -17.48
N LEU A 38 -4.11 26.09 -17.62
CA LEU A 38 -5.35 25.76 -16.91
C LEU A 38 -5.16 25.81 -15.39
N THR A 39 -4.03 25.33 -14.87
CA THR A 39 -3.74 25.43 -13.42
C THR A 39 -3.58 26.88 -12.98
N HIS A 40 -2.98 27.75 -13.81
CA HIS A 40 -2.89 29.18 -13.51
C HIS A 40 -4.27 29.85 -13.50
N ILE A 41 -5.12 29.58 -14.50
CA ILE A 41 -6.48 30.12 -14.58
C ILE A 41 -7.30 29.68 -13.35
N VAL A 42 -7.29 28.38 -13.03
CA VAL A 42 -8.02 27.83 -11.88
C VAL A 42 -7.52 28.42 -10.56
N ARG A 43 -6.21 28.63 -10.39
CA ARG A 43 -5.64 29.24 -9.17
C ARG A 43 -5.99 30.71 -9.03
N GLU A 44 -5.93 31.49 -10.11
CA GLU A 44 -6.32 32.90 -10.06
C GLU A 44 -7.82 33.05 -9.81
N LEU A 45 -8.65 32.20 -10.43
CA LEU A 45 -10.08 32.16 -10.15
C LEU A 45 -10.36 31.77 -8.69
N GLN A 46 -9.64 30.78 -8.14
CA GLN A 46 -9.74 30.43 -6.71
C GLN A 46 -9.40 31.64 -5.82
N SER A 47 -8.34 32.39 -6.14
CA SER A 47 -7.97 33.59 -5.38
C SER A 47 -9.03 34.68 -5.48
N TRP A 48 -9.60 34.88 -6.67
CA TRP A 48 -10.64 35.87 -6.92
C TRP A 48 -11.96 35.52 -6.22
N ILE A 49 -12.37 34.26 -6.23
CA ILE A 49 -13.58 33.79 -5.53
C ILE A 49 -13.45 33.96 -4.01
N LYS A 50 -12.25 33.76 -3.46
CA LYS A 50 -11.99 34.00 -2.02
C LYS A 50 -12.21 35.45 -1.62
N SER A 51 -11.93 36.42 -2.50
CA SER A 51 -12.22 37.83 -2.22
C SER A 51 -13.69 38.22 -2.46
N HIS A 52 -14.48 37.38 -3.15
CA HIS A 52 -15.89 37.60 -3.49
C HIS A 52 -16.81 36.57 -2.81
N ALA A 53 -16.54 36.24 -1.54
CA ALA A 53 -17.23 35.16 -0.82
C ALA A 53 -18.76 35.29 -0.71
N ARG A 54 -19.33 36.50 -0.90
CA ARG A 54 -20.78 36.73 -0.84
C ARG A 54 -21.54 36.22 -2.07
N ASP A 55 -20.87 36.08 -3.21
CA ASP A 55 -21.48 35.68 -4.49
C ASP A 55 -21.36 34.18 -4.76
N GLN A 56 -20.95 33.39 -3.75
CA GLN A 56 -20.77 31.96 -3.95
C GLN A 56 -22.09 31.24 -4.20
N PRO A 57 -22.13 30.31 -5.18
CA PRO A 57 -23.32 29.51 -5.43
C PRO A 57 -23.67 28.70 -4.18
N SER A 58 -24.96 28.67 -3.85
CA SER A 58 -25.51 27.97 -2.69
C SER A 58 -26.82 27.26 -3.06
N GLY A 59 -27.22 26.29 -2.24
CA GLY A 59 -28.41 25.48 -2.48
C GLY A 59 -28.30 24.66 -3.77
N LEU A 60 -29.42 24.56 -4.49
CA LEU A 60 -29.55 23.72 -5.70
C LEU A 60 -28.51 24.04 -6.78
N LYS A 61 -28.16 25.32 -6.97
CA LYS A 61 -27.16 25.72 -7.97
C LYS A 61 -25.78 25.14 -7.66
N LEU A 62 -25.41 25.06 -6.37
CA LEU A 62 -24.14 24.46 -5.96
C LEU A 62 -24.15 22.95 -6.21
N GLU A 63 -25.25 22.26 -5.89
CA GLU A 63 -25.37 20.81 -6.11
C GLU A 63 -25.28 20.44 -7.60
N GLU A 64 -25.91 21.23 -8.48
CA GLU A 64 -25.81 21.06 -9.94
C GLU A 64 -24.37 21.24 -10.43
N LEU A 65 -23.68 22.29 -9.97
CA LEU A 65 -22.28 22.53 -10.30
C LEU A 65 -21.37 21.43 -9.76
N GLN A 66 -21.62 20.92 -8.56
CA GLN A 66 -20.88 19.80 -7.98
C GLN A 66 -21.10 18.51 -8.78
N ALA A 67 -22.33 18.19 -9.18
CA ALA A 67 -22.64 17.02 -10.00
C ALA A 67 -21.94 17.08 -11.37
N ARG A 68 -22.00 18.25 -12.03
CA ARG A 68 -21.25 18.49 -13.29
C ARG A 68 -19.74 18.43 -13.09
N LEU A 69 -19.23 18.93 -11.96
CA LEU A 69 -17.81 18.83 -11.66
C LEU A 69 -17.37 17.37 -11.52
N LEU A 70 -18.15 16.52 -10.83
CA LEU A 70 -17.82 15.10 -10.66
C LEU A 70 -17.71 14.37 -12.00
N THR A 71 -18.57 14.65 -12.98
CA THR A 71 -18.45 14.03 -14.32
C THR A 71 -17.13 14.40 -15.02
N CYS A 72 -16.60 15.59 -14.75
CA CYS A 72 -15.39 16.11 -15.38
C CYS A 72 -14.12 15.80 -14.59
N LEU A 73 -14.21 15.67 -13.26
CA LEU A 73 -13.07 15.48 -12.36
C LEU A 73 -12.25 14.25 -12.70
N ALA A 74 -12.88 13.21 -13.23
CA ALA A 74 -12.19 12.00 -13.65
C ALA A 74 -11.18 12.25 -14.78
N ARG A 75 -11.35 13.34 -15.55
CA ARG A 75 -10.45 13.73 -16.65
C ARG A 75 -9.39 14.74 -16.21
N CYS A 76 -9.57 15.37 -15.05
CA CYS A 76 -8.68 16.42 -14.57
C CYS A 76 -7.36 15.86 -14.03
N HIS A 77 -6.28 16.61 -14.24
CA HIS A 77 -4.99 16.30 -13.63
C HIS A 77 -5.02 16.50 -12.11
N ALA A 78 -4.25 15.70 -11.36
CA ALA A 78 -4.22 15.72 -9.90
C ALA A 78 -3.93 17.11 -9.28
N SER A 79 -3.18 17.97 -9.99
CA SER A 79 -2.87 19.34 -9.54
C SER A 79 -4.10 20.25 -9.45
N LEU A 80 -5.16 19.96 -10.19
CA LEU A 80 -6.40 20.74 -10.22
C LEU A 80 -7.39 20.30 -9.15
N LEU A 81 -7.23 19.11 -8.58
CA LEU A 81 -8.19 18.56 -7.61
C LEU A 81 -8.33 19.47 -6.38
N GLN A 82 -7.23 19.95 -5.80
CA GLN A 82 -7.29 20.79 -4.60
C GLN A 82 -7.97 22.15 -4.84
N PRO A 83 -7.61 22.91 -5.90
CA PRO A 83 -8.35 24.13 -6.24
C PRO A 83 -9.84 23.88 -6.51
N LEU A 84 -10.18 22.82 -7.25
CA LEU A 84 -11.58 22.53 -7.60
C LEU A 84 -12.42 22.13 -6.38
N ILE A 85 -11.88 21.30 -5.48
CA ILE A 85 -12.53 20.97 -4.19
C ILE A 85 -12.84 22.24 -3.39
N SER A 86 -11.92 23.22 -3.41
CA SER A 86 -12.09 24.48 -2.70
C SER A 86 -13.08 25.42 -3.38
N ILE A 87 -13.09 25.52 -4.71
CA ILE A 87 -13.97 26.42 -5.46
C ILE A 87 -15.44 25.98 -5.35
N TYR A 88 -15.69 24.67 -5.50
CA TYR A 88 -17.04 24.11 -5.49
C TYR A 88 -17.44 23.51 -4.15
N GLN A 89 -16.65 23.79 -3.09
CA GLN A 89 -16.90 23.33 -1.73
C GLN A 89 -17.27 21.84 -1.64
N LEU A 90 -16.53 20.94 -2.30
CA LEU A 90 -16.92 19.52 -2.35
C LEU A 90 -17.01 18.83 -0.99
N HIS A 91 -16.50 19.44 0.08
CA HIS A 91 -16.68 18.99 1.45
C HIS A 91 -18.12 19.13 1.98
N THR A 92 -18.95 19.98 1.36
CA THR A 92 -20.38 20.14 1.69
C THR A 92 -21.29 19.31 0.80
N ALA A 93 -20.73 18.66 -0.23
CA ALA A 93 -21.49 17.82 -1.15
C ALA A 93 -22.00 16.56 -0.44
N ASP A 94 -23.05 15.96 -1.01
CA ASP A 94 -23.60 14.68 -0.54
C ASP A 94 -22.52 13.60 -0.49
N TYR A 95 -22.26 13.12 0.72
CA TYR A 95 -21.25 12.13 1.04
C TYR A 95 -21.40 10.85 0.20
N HIS A 96 -22.64 10.38 -0.04
CA HIS A 96 -22.89 9.18 -0.83
C HIS A 96 -22.53 9.36 -2.31
N ARG A 97 -22.74 10.56 -2.87
CA ARG A 97 -22.36 10.86 -4.25
C ARG A 97 -20.85 10.90 -4.41
N LEU A 98 -20.14 11.44 -3.42
CA LEU A 98 -18.67 11.45 -3.40
C LEU A 98 -18.10 10.03 -3.34
N LEU A 99 -18.66 9.17 -2.48
CA LEU A 99 -18.27 7.76 -2.40
C LEU A 99 -18.54 7.01 -3.70
N ALA A 100 -19.71 7.21 -4.31
CA ALA A 100 -20.05 6.60 -5.60
C ALA A 100 -19.05 7.03 -6.69
N PHE A 101 -18.66 8.30 -6.71
CA PHE A 101 -17.68 8.82 -7.64
C PHE A 101 -16.27 8.22 -7.42
N VAL A 102 -15.81 8.10 -6.17
CA VAL A 102 -14.52 7.44 -5.88
C VAL A 102 -14.54 5.98 -6.32
N ASN A 103 -15.64 5.26 -6.09
CA ASN A 103 -15.79 3.89 -6.56
C ASN A 103 -15.77 3.80 -8.10
N GLN A 104 -16.38 4.75 -8.79
CA GLN A 104 -16.30 4.83 -10.25
C GLN A 104 -14.86 5.06 -10.73
N LEU A 105 -14.07 5.90 -10.04
CA LEU A 105 -12.64 6.08 -10.38
C LEU A 105 -11.84 4.80 -10.21
N CYS A 106 -12.09 4.03 -9.15
CA CYS A 106 -11.48 2.71 -8.96
C CYS A 106 -11.85 1.75 -10.11
N GLN A 107 -13.11 1.73 -10.54
CA GLN A 107 -13.56 0.92 -11.69
C GLN A 107 -12.92 1.36 -13.02
N GLN A 108 -12.54 2.62 -13.16
CA GLN A 108 -11.81 3.13 -14.32
C GLN A 108 -10.28 2.90 -14.26
N GLY A 109 -9.77 2.34 -13.17
CA GLY A 109 -8.33 2.16 -12.95
C GLY A 109 -7.58 3.42 -12.45
N LYS A 110 -8.31 4.50 -12.12
CA LYS A 110 -7.76 5.77 -11.63
C LYS A 110 -7.56 5.77 -10.12
N PHE A 111 -6.78 4.79 -9.64
CA PHE A 111 -6.60 4.53 -8.21
C PHE A 111 -5.86 5.65 -7.47
N LYS A 112 -4.95 6.37 -8.14
CA LYS A 112 -4.19 7.47 -7.53
C LYS A 112 -5.10 8.65 -7.24
N GLU A 113 -5.93 9.00 -8.22
CA GLU A 113 -6.91 10.07 -8.14
C GLU A 113 -7.96 9.73 -7.08
N ALA A 114 -8.46 8.48 -7.07
CA ALA A 114 -9.37 7.97 -6.05
C ALA A 114 -8.78 8.16 -4.64
N ALA A 115 -7.56 7.65 -4.39
CA ALA A 115 -6.92 7.78 -3.08
C ALA A 115 -6.70 9.24 -2.65
N ILE A 116 -6.22 10.11 -3.55
CA ILE A 116 -6.01 11.53 -3.25
C ILE A 116 -7.33 12.22 -2.90
N LEU A 117 -8.42 11.93 -3.63
CA LEU A 117 -9.74 12.47 -3.33
C LEU A 117 -10.26 11.98 -1.98
N SER A 118 -10.12 10.68 -1.71
CA SER A 118 -10.52 10.10 -0.43
C SER A 118 -9.80 10.73 0.75
N ILE A 119 -8.50 11.01 0.64
CA ILE A 119 -7.73 11.72 1.68
C ILE A 119 -8.28 13.14 1.87
N LYS A 120 -8.45 13.87 0.77
CA LYS A 120 -8.85 15.29 0.81
C LYS A 120 -10.27 15.49 1.34
N LEU A 121 -11.17 14.57 1.02
CA LEU A 121 -12.58 14.59 1.41
C LEU A 121 -12.85 13.75 2.66
N LYS A 122 -11.82 13.13 3.25
CA LYS A 122 -11.90 12.27 4.44
C LYS A 122 -12.91 11.12 4.29
N LEU A 123 -12.96 10.51 3.11
CA LEU A 123 -13.88 9.41 2.77
C LEU A 123 -13.32 8.03 3.15
N GLN A 124 -12.13 7.97 3.73
CA GLN A 124 -11.41 6.71 3.99
C GLN A 124 -12.18 5.69 4.84
N PRO A 125 -12.97 6.06 5.87
CA PRO A 125 -13.66 5.09 6.74
C PRO A 125 -14.69 4.21 6.03
N ASP A 126 -15.38 4.74 5.00
CA ASP A 126 -16.45 4.04 4.28
C ASP A 126 -15.98 3.40 2.96
N LEU A 127 -14.68 3.48 2.67
CA LEU A 127 -14.07 2.88 1.50
C LEU A 127 -13.41 1.57 1.87
N GLU A 128 -13.60 0.57 1.02
CA GLU A 128 -12.92 -0.70 1.16
C GLU A 128 -11.42 -0.51 0.89
N PHE A 129 -10.62 -0.64 1.96
CA PHE A 129 -9.19 -0.39 1.94
C PHE A 129 -8.46 -1.14 0.81
N GLU A 130 -8.76 -2.43 0.64
CA GLU A 130 -8.10 -3.28 -0.35
C GLU A 130 -8.38 -2.83 -1.79
N LYS A 131 -9.61 -2.37 -2.10
CA LYS A 131 -9.98 -1.90 -3.45
C LYS A 131 -9.16 -0.71 -3.91
N VAL A 132 -8.68 0.11 -2.98
CA VAL A 132 -7.84 1.27 -3.28
C VAL A 132 -6.36 0.92 -3.17
N CYS A 133 -5.94 0.24 -2.11
CA CYS A 133 -4.53 0.07 -1.78
C CYS A 133 -3.86 -1.09 -2.53
N VAL A 134 -4.57 -2.20 -2.82
CA VAL A 134 -3.99 -3.32 -3.59
C VAL A 134 -3.53 -2.87 -4.97
N PRO A 135 -4.33 -2.16 -5.78
CA PRO A 135 -3.89 -1.69 -7.09
C PRO A 135 -2.73 -0.69 -6.99
N LEU A 136 -2.72 0.17 -5.98
CA LEU A 136 -1.63 1.13 -5.76
C LEU A 136 -0.32 0.42 -5.37
N LEU A 137 -0.39 -0.65 -4.56
CA LEU A 137 0.76 -1.47 -4.20
C LEU A 137 1.33 -2.19 -5.44
N LEU A 138 0.44 -2.73 -6.28
CA LEU A 138 0.85 -3.33 -7.55
C LEU A 138 1.49 -2.31 -8.51
N GLN A 139 1.08 -1.04 -8.44
CA GLN A 139 1.65 0.05 -9.23
C GLN A 139 2.91 0.70 -8.60
N ASP A 140 3.40 0.17 -7.48
CA ASP A 140 4.56 0.69 -6.72
C ASP A 140 4.38 2.16 -6.27
N LYS A 141 3.14 2.57 -5.97
CA LYS A 141 2.78 3.94 -5.52
C LYS A 141 2.69 4.04 -4.00
N MET A 142 3.76 3.60 -3.31
CA MET A 142 3.79 3.53 -1.84
C MET A 142 3.57 4.90 -1.17
N GLU A 143 4.05 5.97 -1.80
CA GLU A 143 3.90 7.34 -1.29
C GLU A 143 2.44 7.77 -1.17
N VAL A 144 1.57 7.33 -2.08
CA VAL A 144 0.14 7.64 -2.06
C VAL A 144 -0.56 6.83 -0.97
N ILE A 145 -0.16 5.57 -0.79
CA ILE A 145 -0.72 4.68 0.23
C ILE A 145 -0.34 5.16 1.64
N GLU A 146 0.92 5.53 1.85
CA GLU A 146 1.35 6.11 3.12
C GLU A 146 0.54 7.37 3.46
N ALA A 147 0.33 8.27 2.49
CA ALA A 147 -0.53 9.43 2.67
C ALA A 147 -2.00 9.05 2.92
N TYR A 148 -2.47 7.92 2.38
CA TYR A 148 -3.83 7.41 2.57
C TYR A 148 -4.07 6.87 3.98
N VAL A 149 -3.09 6.21 4.58
CA VAL A 149 -3.21 5.64 5.93
C VAL A 149 -2.75 6.62 7.01
N GLU A 150 -2.11 7.72 6.63
CA GLU A 150 -1.62 8.73 7.57
C GLU A 150 -2.76 9.25 8.45
N GLY A 151 -2.57 9.20 9.77
CA GLY A 151 -3.57 9.64 10.75
C GLY A 151 -4.67 8.64 11.11
N SER A 152 -4.70 7.43 10.53
CA SER A 152 -5.62 6.35 10.96
C SER A 152 -4.86 5.09 11.36
N LEU A 153 -4.93 4.74 12.65
CA LEU A 153 -4.28 3.53 13.19
C LEU A 153 -4.82 2.26 12.53
N GLU A 154 -6.13 2.19 12.32
CA GLU A 154 -6.80 1.03 11.72
C GLU A 154 -6.30 0.78 10.29
N LEU A 155 -6.18 1.84 9.49
CA LEU A 155 -5.68 1.74 8.12
C LEU A 155 -4.18 1.41 8.08
N GLN A 156 -3.40 1.92 9.04
CA GLN A 156 -1.98 1.59 9.16
C GLN A 156 -1.77 0.10 9.51
N GLN A 157 -2.58 -0.44 10.42
CA GLN A 157 -2.59 -1.87 10.74
C GLN A 157 -3.03 -2.71 9.53
N SER A 158 -4.10 -2.28 8.84
CA SER A 158 -4.62 -2.93 7.64
C SER A 158 -3.55 -3.00 6.52
N LEU A 159 -2.76 -1.93 6.36
CA LEU A 159 -1.64 -1.92 5.41
C LEU A 159 -0.58 -2.96 5.76
N LEU A 160 -0.19 -3.06 7.03
CA LEU A 160 0.79 -4.07 7.46
C LEU A 160 0.26 -5.50 7.27
N GLN A 161 -0.99 -5.75 7.65
CA GLN A 161 -1.62 -7.06 7.47
C GLN A 161 -1.72 -7.43 5.99
N LEU A 162 -2.03 -6.46 5.12
CA LEU A 162 -2.04 -6.66 3.68
C LEU A 162 -0.65 -7.04 3.15
N LEU A 163 0.40 -6.29 3.54
CA LEU A 163 1.79 -6.63 3.16
C LEU A 163 2.21 -8.01 3.69
N ASP A 164 1.76 -8.37 4.90
CA ASP A 164 2.05 -9.66 5.52
C ASP A 164 1.38 -10.82 4.80
N SER A 165 0.12 -10.65 4.38
CA SER A 165 -0.62 -11.65 3.60
C SER A 165 0.07 -12.00 2.28
N TRP A 166 0.82 -11.06 1.69
CA TRP A 166 1.58 -11.30 0.45
C TRP A 166 2.91 -12.01 0.71
N SER A 167 3.31 -12.17 1.97
CA SER A 167 4.54 -12.85 2.41
C SER A 167 4.32 -14.31 2.79
N ILE A 168 3.08 -14.80 2.65
CA ILE A 168 2.71 -16.19 2.86
C ILE A 168 3.40 -17.08 1.81
N PRO A 169 4.03 -18.21 2.21
CA PRO A 169 4.58 -19.17 1.26
C PRO A 169 3.53 -19.63 0.25
N GLY A 170 3.86 -19.57 -1.05
CA GLY A 170 2.95 -19.98 -2.12
C GLY A 170 2.03 -18.88 -2.65
N PHE A 171 2.00 -17.69 -2.03
CA PHE A 171 1.27 -16.55 -2.57
C PHE A 171 1.82 -16.13 -3.94
N GLN A 172 0.93 -16.00 -4.93
CA GLN A 172 1.28 -15.65 -6.30
C GLN A 172 0.64 -14.31 -6.69
N ILE A 173 1.45 -13.25 -6.76
CA ILE A 173 0.94 -11.92 -7.13
C ILE A 173 0.40 -11.89 -8.55
N LYS A 174 0.86 -12.79 -9.42
CA LYS A 174 0.28 -12.95 -10.77
C LYS A 174 -1.23 -13.20 -10.72
N ASP A 175 -1.70 -13.97 -9.75
CA ASP A 175 -3.11 -14.30 -9.62
C ASP A 175 -3.93 -13.11 -9.12
N LEU A 176 -3.35 -12.30 -8.23
CA LEU A 176 -3.94 -11.04 -7.81
C LEU A 176 -3.96 -10.01 -8.94
N ALA A 177 -2.85 -9.83 -9.65
CA ALA A 177 -2.71 -8.89 -10.75
C ALA A 177 -3.63 -9.22 -11.94
N ARG A 178 -4.01 -10.50 -12.12
CA ARG A 178 -4.99 -10.91 -13.16
C ARG A 178 -6.33 -10.21 -13.00
N GLN A 179 -6.76 -9.91 -11.78
CA GLN A 179 -8.02 -9.22 -11.49
C GLN A 179 -8.06 -7.81 -12.06
N TYR A 180 -6.89 -7.18 -12.26
CA TYR A 180 -6.76 -5.81 -12.71
C TYR A 180 -6.30 -5.67 -14.17
N ARG A 181 -6.06 -6.78 -14.88
CA ARG A 181 -5.56 -6.76 -16.27
C ARG A 181 -6.48 -6.02 -17.26
N ALA A 182 -7.79 -6.03 -17.00
CA ALA A 182 -8.77 -5.32 -17.82
C ALA A 182 -8.70 -3.79 -17.64
N LEU A 183 -8.03 -3.31 -16.59
CA LEU A 183 -7.90 -1.89 -16.29
C LEU A 183 -6.61 -1.31 -16.88
N PRO A 184 -6.64 -0.02 -17.27
CA PRO A 184 -5.45 0.66 -17.77
C PRO A 184 -4.36 0.68 -16.70
N GLY A 185 -3.18 0.17 -17.02
CA GLY A 185 -2.04 0.13 -16.09
C GLY A 185 -0.95 -0.85 -16.49
N LYS A 186 0.23 -0.67 -15.90
CA LYS A 186 1.31 -1.68 -15.94
C LYS A 186 1.18 -2.52 -14.69
N TRP A 187 0.88 -3.81 -14.87
CA TRP A 187 0.66 -4.74 -13.77
C TRP A 187 1.87 -5.68 -13.62
N PRO A 188 2.47 -5.77 -12.42
CA PRO A 188 3.70 -6.53 -12.22
C PRO A 188 3.44 -8.03 -12.33
N GLU A 189 4.36 -8.73 -13.00
CA GLU A 189 4.35 -10.19 -13.03
C GLU A 189 5.02 -10.83 -11.81
N LYS A 190 5.87 -10.08 -11.11
CA LYS A 190 6.59 -10.53 -9.91
C LYS A 190 6.72 -9.34 -8.96
N VAL A 191 6.54 -9.57 -7.67
CA VAL A 191 6.85 -8.54 -6.66
C VAL A 191 8.16 -8.85 -6.00
N ASN A 192 8.87 -7.79 -5.67
CA ASN A 192 10.06 -7.87 -4.86
C ASN A 192 9.68 -8.01 -3.38
N CYS A 193 9.43 -9.25 -2.92
CA CYS A 193 9.12 -9.54 -1.52
C CYS A 193 10.18 -8.96 -0.55
N ARG A 194 11.45 -8.88 -0.97
CA ARG A 194 12.50 -8.26 -0.14
C ARG A 194 12.29 -6.76 0.03
N ALA A 195 11.89 -6.05 -1.03
CA ALA A 195 11.57 -4.63 -0.95
C ALA A 195 10.32 -4.41 -0.08
N MET A 196 9.29 -5.25 -0.24
CA MET A 196 8.09 -5.21 0.61
C MET A 196 8.41 -5.41 2.10
N ASN A 197 9.22 -6.42 2.43
CA ASN A 197 9.61 -6.66 3.81
C ASN A 197 10.34 -5.45 4.41
N LYS A 198 11.23 -4.81 3.64
CA LYS A 198 11.89 -3.56 4.07
C LYS A 198 10.88 -2.45 4.32
N VAL A 199 9.89 -2.29 3.44
CA VAL A 199 8.82 -1.31 3.63
C VAL A 199 8.03 -1.62 4.90
N ALA A 200 7.60 -2.85 5.12
CA ALA A 200 6.84 -3.24 6.31
C ALA A 200 7.63 -2.95 7.61
N PHE A 201 8.93 -3.27 7.67
CA PHE A 201 9.76 -2.94 8.82
C PHE A 201 9.90 -1.43 9.05
N ARG A 202 10.02 -0.64 7.98
CA ARG A 202 10.02 0.82 8.08
C ARG A 202 8.68 1.34 8.60
N LEU A 203 7.55 0.77 8.17
CA LEU A 203 6.21 1.17 8.62
C LEU A 203 5.96 0.80 10.09
N LEU A 204 6.39 -0.39 10.54
CA LEU A 204 6.38 -0.79 11.95
C LEU A 204 7.09 0.25 12.83
N GLN A 205 8.27 0.69 12.41
CA GLN A 205 9.05 1.69 13.13
C GLN A 205 8.42 3.08 13.06
N LYS A 206 7.96 3.50 11.87
CA LYS A 206 7.38 4.83 11.64
C LYS A 206 6.13 5.05 12.48
N TYR A 207 5.28 4.03 12.57
CA TYR A 207 3.98 4.10 13.25
C TYR A 207 3.98 3.46 14.64
N SER A 208 5.13 2.98 15.13
CA SER A 208 5.26 2.31 16.43
C SER A 208 4.24 1.18 16.63
N LEU A 209 4.07 0.35 15.59
CA LEU A 209 3.08 -0.73 15.57
C LEU A 209 3.66 -2.03 16.12
N ASP A 210 2.78 -2.88 16.66
CA ASP A 210 3.16 -4.17 17.22
C ASP A 210 3.64 -5.14 16.11
N PRO A 211 4.84 -5.73 16.21
CA PRO A 211 5.32 -6.75 15.30
C PRO A 211 4.37 -7.95 15.13
N VAL A 212 3.50 -8.24 16.10
CA VAL A 212 2.48 -9.30 16.03
C VAL A 212 1.54 -9.14 14.82
N LEU A 213 1.43 -7.93 14.25
CA LEU A 213 0.62 -7.65 13.07
C LEU A 213 1.18 -8.24 11.76
N CYS A 214 2.47 -8.63 11.72
CA CYS A 214 3.10 -9.18 10.52
C CYS A 214 3.93 -10.45 10.80
N PRO A 215 3.28 -11.55 11.22
CA PRO A 215 3.96 -12.79 11.58
C PRO A 215 4.72 -13.42 10.40
N HIS A 216 4.21 -13.35 9.16
CA HIS A 216 4.88 -13.97 8.01
C HIS A 216 6.15 -13.21 7.61
N ILE A 217 6.11 -11.88 7.61
CA ILE A 217 7.28 -11.04 7.33
C ILE A 217 8.36 -11.25 8.39
N LEU A 218 7.97 -11.32 9.67
CA LEU A 218 8.89 -11.65 10.75
C LEU A 218 9.51 -13.03 10.57
N ASN A 219 8.70 -14.04 10.26
CA ASN A 219 9.16 -15.40 10.00
C ASN A 219 10.16 -15.44 8.83
N GLN A 220 9.94 -14.69 7.76
CA GLN A 220 10.90 -14.58 6.65
C GLN A 220 12.23 -13.95 7.09
N ARG A 221 12.19 -12.93 7.95
CA ARG A 221 13.41 -12.34 8.52
C ARG A 221 14.15 -13.34 9.42
N HIS A 222 13.43 -14.01 10.32
CA HIS A 222 14.00 -15.04 11.18
C HIS A 222 14.63 -16.17 10.37
N LEU A 223 13.96 -16.65 9.33
CA LEU A 223 14.49 -17.66 8.41
C LEU A 223 15.79 -17.18 7.73
N GLY A 224 15.87 -15.90 7.33
CA GLY A 224 17.11 -15.31 6.83
C GLY A 224 18.25 -15.37 7.83
N THR A 225 17.98 -15.02 9.10
CA THR A 225 18.95 -15.13 10.19
C THR A 225 19.37 -16.58 10.45
N LEU A 226 18.43 -17.53 10.44
CA LEU A 226 18.74 -18.96 10.61
C LEU A 226 19.71 -19.46 9.53
N LYS A 227 19.49 -19.09 8.27
CA LYS A 227 20.40 -19.44 7.16
C LYS A 227 21.81 -18.88 7.37
N TYR A 228 21.91 -17.64 7.83
CA TYR A 228 23.19 -17.02 8.16
C TYR A 228 23.91 -17.76 9.32
N LEU A 229 23.18 -18.08 10.39
CA LEU A 229 23.73 -18.79 11.54
C LEU A 229 24.23 -20.19 11.16
N LEU A 230 23.48 -20.92 10.34
CA LEU A 230 23.89 -22.22 9.82
C LEU A 230 25.14 -22.13 8.95
N HIS A 231 25.22 -21.12 8.07
CA HIS A 231 26.41 -20.88 7.25
C HIS A 231 27.64 -20.60 8.13
N LYS A 232 27.50 -19.71 9.13
CA LYS A 232 28.58 -19.39 10.08
C LYS A 232 29.07 -20.61 10.86
N ARG A 233 28.15 -21.49 11.28
CA ARG A 233 28.46 -22.67 12.08
C ARG A 233 29.08 -23.81 11.26
N PHE A 234 28.43 -24.20 10.15
CA PHE A 234 28.74 -25.44 9.45
C PHE A 234 29.63 -25.24 8.22
N VAL A 235 29.59 -24.07 7.59
CA VAL A 235 30.41 -23.75 6.41
C VAL A 235 31.67 -23.01 6.80
N GLU A 236 31.54 -21.85 7.44
CA GLU A 236 32.69 -21.02 7.86
C GLU A 236 33.40 -21.55 9.10
N LYS A 237 32.71 -22.37 9.90
CA LYS A 237 33.20 -22.92 11.17
C LYS A 237 33.73 -21.84 12.14
N SER A 238 33.20 -20.62 12.05
CA SER A 238 33.65 -19.46 12.82
C SER A 238 32.83 -19.22 14.09
N MET A 239 31.87 -20.10 14.39
CA MET A 239 30.94 -19.96 15.51
C MET A 239 30.86 -21.28 16.29
N THR A 240 30.89 -21.18 17.61
CA THR A 240 30.83 -22.32 18.53
C THR A 240 29.41 -22.90 18.62
N GLN A 241 29.30 -24.14 19.11
CA GLN A 241 28.02 -24.84 19.26
C GLN A 241 27.10 -24.14 20.27
N GLU A 242 27.64 -23.74 21.43
CA GLU A 242 26.89 -23.06 22.49
C GLU A 242 26.31 -21.73 21.98
N ASN A 243 27.17 -20.86 21.43
CA ASN A 243 26.72 -19.60 20.85
C ASN A 243 25.67 -19.81 19.76
N TRP A 244 25.86 -20.79 18.87
CA TRP A 244 24.87 -21.08 17.83
C TRP A 244 23.54 -21.54 18.43
N SER A 245 23.56 -22.50 19.35
CA SER A 245 22.35 -23.04 20.00
C SER A 245 21.56 -21.94 20.71
N ASP A 246 22.22 -21.07 21.46
CA ASP A 246 21.56 -19.97 22.17
C ASP A 246 20.87 -18.99 21.22
N HIS A 247 21.51 -18.64 20.10
CA HIS A 247 20.90 -17.77 19.09
C HIS A 247 19.71 -18.43 18.41
N ILE A 248 19.81 -19.73 18.10
CA ILE A 248 18.72 -20.50 17.50
C ILE A 248 17.50 -20.53 18.42
N GLN A 249 17.69 -20.87 19.70
CA GLN A 249 16.60 -20.95 20.68
C GLN A 249 15.93 -19.58 20.89
N SER A 250 16.71 -18.50 20.92
CA SER A 250 16.21 -17.12 21.04
C SER A 250 15.31 -16.70 19.85
N ILE A 251 15.64 -17.15 18.64
CA ILE A 251 14.91 -16.81 17.40
C ILE A 251 13.64 -17.66 17.24
N ILE A 252 13.75 -18.96 17.47
CA ILE A 252 12.69 -19.92 17.14
C ILE A 252 11.59 -19.92 18.21
N LYS A 253 11.97 -19.90 19.49
CA LYS A 253 11.02 -20.01 20.62
C LYS A 253 9.98 -21.12 20.34
N ASP A 254 8.69 -20.80 20.45
CA ASP A 254 7.57 -21.73 20.23
C ASP A 254 7.03 -21.73 18.79
N ASN A 255 7.73 -21.11 17.83
CA ASN A 255 7.25 -20.99 16.46
C ASN A 255 7.48 -22.28 15.67
N GLN A 256 6.44 -23.10 15.56
CA GLN A 256 6.49 -24.41 14.89
C GLN A 256 6.97 -24.32 13.44
N TRP A 257 6.52 -23.31 12.68
CA TRP A 257 6.95 -23.15 11.28
C TRP A 257 8.47 -22.92 11.18
N LEU A 258 9.05 -22.09 12.07
CA LEU A 258 10.50 -21.89 12.11
C LEU A 258 11.26 -23.15 12.57
N GLN A 259 10.69 -23.95 13.48
CA GLN A 259 11.27 -25.24 13.89
C GLN A 259 11.36 -26.21 12.69
N GLU A 260 10.28 -26.34 11.92
CA GLU A 260 10.24 -27.19 10.71
C GLU A 260 11.23 -26.71 9.65
N GLN A 261 11.28 -25.40 9.40
CA GLN A 261 12.25 -24.81 8.47
C GLN A 261 13.69 -25.01 8.92
N LEU A 262 13.99 -24.91 10.23
CA LEU A 262 15.32 -25.18 10.75
C LEU A 262 15.73 -26.63 10.47
N VAL A 263 14.87 -27.60 10.76
CA VAL A 263 15.18 -29.03 10.54
C VAL A 263 15.45 -29.30 9.06
N GLN A 264 14.63 -28.75 8.15
CA GLN A 264 14.87 -28.84 6.71
C GLN A 264 16.23 -28.26 6.30
N LEU A 265 16.64 -27.14 6.90
CA LEU A 265 17.94 -26.55 6.63
C LEU A 265 19.08 -27.39 7.23
N LEU A 266 18.93 -27.94 8.43
CA LEU A 266 19.94 -28.79 9.08
C LEU A 266 20.25 -30.02 8.25
N VAL A 267 19.26 -30.66 7.61
CA VAL A 267 19.50 -31.78 6.69
C VAL A 267 20.49 -31.39 5.58
N ARG A 268 20.43 -30.13 5.10
CA ARG A 268 21.31 -29.63 4.04
C ARG A 268 22.70 -29.21 4.53
N TYR A 269 22.80 -28.63 5.73
CA TYR A 269 24.04 -28.04 6.22
C TYR A 269 24.85 -28.97 7.14
N ALA A 270 24.18 -29.78 7.95
CA ALA A 270 24.77 -30.58 9.03
C ALA A 270 24.54 -32.09 8.88
N GLY A 271 23.60 -32.50 8.02
CA GLY A 271 23.26 -33.90 7.77
C GLY A 271 22.07 -34.40 8.58
N LEU A 272 21.67 -35.65 8.33
CA LEU A 272 20.44 -36.26 8.86
C LEU A 272 20.48 -36.49 10.38
N GLU A 273 21.64 -36.84 10.94
CA GLU A 273 21.76 -37.15 12.37
C GLU A 273 21.50 -35.92 13.25
N VAL A 274 22.16 -34.80 12.95
CA VAL A 274 21.95 -33.54 13.66
C VAL A 274 20.50 -33.07 13.46
N ALA A 275 19.97 -33.15 12.23
CA ALA A 275 18.57 -32.79 11.97
C ALA A 275 17.57 -33.65 12.77
N ALA A 276 17.83 -34.95 12.94
CA ALA A 276 16.98 -35.86 13.72
C ALA A 276 17.00 -35.53 15.21
N GLN A 277 18.16 -35.17 15.76
CA GLN A 277 18.25 -34.71 17.17
C GLN A 277 17.39 -33.46 17.42
N TRP A 278 17.46 -32.48 16.52
CA TRP A 278 16.67 -31.24 16.64
C TRP A 278 15.18 -31.49 16.38
N ALA A 279 14.81 -32.39 15.47
CA ALA A 279 13.42 -32.80 15.27
C ALA A 279 12.83 -33.47 16.52
N ARG A 280 13.61 -34.32 17.22
CA ARG A 280 13.21 -34.91 18.51
C ARG A 280 13.07 -33.85 19.60
N HIS A 281 14.00 -32.90 19.67
CA HIS A 281 13.96 -31.81 20.65
C HIS A 281 12.66 -30.99 20.52
N TYR A 282 12.26 -30.66 19.30
CA TYR A 282 11.02 -29.92 19.02
C TYR A 282 9.76 -30.79 18.90
N ARG A 283 9.88 -32.12 19.03
CA ARG A 283 8.77 -33.08 18.93
C ARG A 283 7.97 -32.94 17.62
N LEU A 284 8.67 -32.70 16.50
CA LEU A 284 8.03 -32.64 15.18
C LEU A 284 7.58 -34.04 14.73
N LEU A 285 6.38 -34.14 14.16
CA LEU A 285 5.76 -35.41 13.78
C LEU A 285 5.57 -35.53 12.26
N GLY A 286 5.88 -36.73 11.74
CA GLY A 286 5.40 -37.31 10.47
C GLY A 286 5.42 -36.39 9.25
N ASP A 287 4.30 -35.73 8.99
CA ASP A 287 4.04 -34.99 7.75
C ASP A 287 4.90 -33.73 7.58
N SER A 288 5.47 -33.19 8.66
CA SER A 288 6.35 -32.01 8.61
C SER A 288 7.85 -32.34 8.45
N LEU A 289 8.20 -33.62 8.48
CA LEU A 289 9.60 -34.08 8.46
C LEU A 289 10.13 -34.24 7.04
N PRO A 290 11.40 -33.87 6.76
CA PRO A 290 12.05 -34.16 5.50
C PRO A 290 12.08 -35.66 5.18
N PRO A 291 12.03 -36.05 3.88
CA PRO A 291 12.11 -37.45 3.47
C PRO A 291 13.37 -38.13 4.02
N GLY A 292 13.20 -39.31 4.65
CA GLY A 292 14.28 -40.08 5.25
C GLY A 292 14.61 -39.72 6.71
N LEU A 293 14.10 -38.60 7.25
CA LEU A 293 14.30 -38.23 8.65
C LEU A 293 13.44 -39.07 9.61
N ALA A 294 12.20 -39.41 9.21
CA ALA A 294 11.29 -40.21 10.03
C ALA A 294 11.89 -41.57 10.41
N ALA A 295 12.52 -42.26 9.45
CA ALA A 295 13.20 -43.54 9.68
C ALA A 295 14.40 -43.44 10.65
N ARG A 296 15.02 -42.26 10.76
CA ARG A 296 16.17 -42.01 11.64
C ARG A 296 15.78 -41.55 13.03
N MET A 297 14.57 -41.02 13.20
CA MET A 297 14.06 -40.62 14.51
C MET A 297 13.79 -41.83 15.42
N ASP A 298 13.46 -42.98 14.84
CA ASP A 298 13.22 -44.26 15.53
C ASP A 298 14.50 -45.02 15.91
N GLU A 299 15.67 -44.65 15.36
CA GLU A 299 16.96 -45.21 15.77
C GLU A 299 17.46 -44.52 17.06
N PRO A 300 17.90 -45.26 18.10
CA PRO A 300 18.38 -44.66 19.34
C PRO A 300 19.61 -43.78 19.07
N ALA A 301 19.62 -42.58 19.66
CA ALA A 301 20.70 -41.60 19.48
C ALA A 301 22.06 -42.22 19.88
N ILE A 302 22.98 -42.31 18.91
CA ILE A 302 24.38 -42.61 19.20
C ILE A 302 24.98 -41.32 19.80
N PRO A 303 25.55 -41.35 21.02
CA PRO A 303 26.13 -40.16 21.62
C PRO A 303 27.35 -39.71 20.80
N GLU A 304 27.36 -38.44 20.40
CA GLU A 304 28.52 -37.82 19.75
C GLU A 304 29.71 -37.74 20.72
N ARG A 305 30.91 -38.04 20.21
CA ARG A 305 32.21 -37.82 20.84
C ARG A 305 32.79 -36.48 20.41
#